data_AF-A0A2G8R9H0-F1
#
_entry.id   AF-A0A2G8R9H0-F1
#
_cell.length_a   1.000
_cell.length_b   1.000
_cell.length_c   1.000
_cell.angle_alpha   90.00
_cell.angle_beta   90.00
_cell.angle_gamma   90.00
#
_symmetry.space_group_name_H-M   'P 1'
#
loop_
_entity.id
_entity.type
_entity.pdbx_description
1 polymer ?
#
loop_
_entity_poly.entity_id
_entity_poly.type
_entity_poly.pdbx_seq_one_letter_code
_entity_poly.pdbx_strand_id
1 'polypeptide(L)' 'MTEKLRFACEAIDVTIHDHVIIGEDPETSFRGQGLL' A
#
# COMPACT_ATOMS: atom_id res chain seq x y z
N MET A 1 8.89 -2.49 1.61
CA MET A 1 8.12 -3.64 1.10
C MET A 1 7.09 -3.20 0.06
N THR A 2 6.31 -2.16 0.36
CA THR A 2 5.26 -1.58 -0.51
C THR A 2 5.69 -1.36 -1.97
N GLU A 3 6.84 -0.73 -2.21
CA GLU A 3 7.32 -0.48 -3.57
C GLU A 3 7.55 -1.75 -4.39
N LYS A 4 8.12 -2.80 -3.78
CA LYS A 4 8.36 -4.09 -4.46
C LYS A 4 7.04 -4.73 -4.90
N LEU A 5 6.01 -4.61 -4.08
CA LEU A 5 4.68 -5.11 -4.39
C LEU A 5 4.01 -4.24 -5.48
N ARG A 6 4.16 -2.90 -5.42
CA ARG A 6 3.67 -1.98 -6.46
C ARG A 6 4.24 -2.35 -7.83
N PHE A 7 5.55 -2.53 -7.93
CA PHE A 7 6.20 -2.93 -9.18
C PHE A 7 5.70 -4.29 -9.70
N ALA A 8 5.47 -5.26 -8.81
CA ALA A 8 4.96 -6.57 -9.21
C ALA A 8 3.51 -6.51 -9.71
N CYS A 9 2.65 -5.73 -9.05
CA CYS A 9 1.26 -5.54 -9.42
C CYS A 9 1.10 -4.78 -10.74
N GLU A 10 1.94 -3.75 -10.99
CA GLU A 10 1.99 -3.04 -12.27
C GLU A 10 2.30 -3.96 -13.46
N ALA A 11 3.19 -4.94 -13.27
CA ALA A 11 3.56 -5.88 -14.32
C ALA A 11 2.42 -6.82 -14.76
N ILE A 12 1.37 -6.95 -13.94
CA ILE A 12 0.22 -7.84 -14.18
C ILE A 12 -1.10 -7.08 -14.28
N ASP A 13 -1.05 -5.75 -14.47
CA ASP A 13 -2.23 -4.88 -14.56
C ASP A 13 -3.16 -4.96 -13.34
N VAL A 14 -2.56 -5.12 -12.15
CA VAL A 14 -3.27 -5.09 -10.87
C VAL A 14 -2.98 -3.77 -10.17
N THR A 15 -4.02 -3.10 -9.71
CA THR A 15 -3.89 -1.84 -8.95
C THR A 15 -3.83 -2.11 -7.45
N ILE A 16 -2.83 -1.57 -6.76
CA ILE A 16 -2.81 -1.52 -5.29
C ILE A 16 -3.59 -0.29 -4.86
N HIS A 17 -4.70 -0.51 -4.15
CA HIS A 17 -5.49 0.60 -3.64
C HIS A 17 -4.86 1.20 -2.38
N ASP A 18 -4.38 0.41 -1.45
CA ASP A 18 -3.74 0.93 -0.25
C ASP A 18 -2.81 -0.11 0.39
N HIS A 19 -1.89 0.38 1.22
CA HIS A 19 -1.20 -0.42 2.22
C HIS A 19 -1.60 0.12 3.58
N VAL A 20 -2.40 -0.66 4.31
CA VAL A 20 -2.88 -0.30 5.64
C VAL A 20 -2.12 -1.11 6.69
N ILE A 21 -1.52 -0.45 7.66
CA ILE A 21 -0.97 -1.09 8.86
C ILE A 21 -2.02 -1.03 9.96
N ILE A 22 -2.38 -2.19 10.52
CA ILE A 22 -3.35 -2.33 11.61
C ILE A 22 -2.60 -2.67 12.90
N GLY A 23 -2.90 -1.95 13.98
CA GLY A 23 -2.29 -2.13 15.30
C GLY A 23 -3.27 -1.82 16.44
N GLU A 24 -2.72 -1.57 17.64
CA GLU A 24 -3.49 -1.12 18.82
C GLU A 24 -4.04 0.31 18.65
N ASP A 25 -3.28 1.15 17.95
CA ASP A 25 -3.65 2.51 17.54
C ASP A 25 -4.49 2.53 16.25
N PRO A 26 -5.07 3.69 15.86
CA PRO A 26 -5.80 3.84 14.60
C PRO A 26 -4.97 3.37 13.40
N GLU A 27 -5.65 2.75 12.44
CA GLU A 27 -5.02 2.23 11.24
C GLU A 27 -4.21 3.31 10.49
N THR A 28 -3.05 2.91 9.99
CA THR A 28 -2.16 3.79 9.21
C THR A 28 -2.27 3.43 7.73
N SER A 29 -2.96 4.29 6.98
CA SER A 29 -3.09 4.22 5.52
C SER A 29 -1.88 4.86 4.83
N PHE A 30 -1.19 4.12 3.98
CA PHE A 30 -0.08 4.65 3.19
C PHE A 30 -0.57 5.61 2.11
N ARG A 31 -1.71 5.31 1.47
CA ARG A 31 -2.38 6.25 0.56
C ARG A 31 -2.70 7.56 1.27
N GLY A 32 -3.29 7.49 2.47
CA GLY A 32 -3.66 8.66 3.27
C GLY A 32 -2.47 9.52 3.69
N GLN A 33 -1.28 8.93 3.78
CA GLN A 33 -0.02 9.61 4.08
C GLN A 33 0.77 10.04 2.83
N GLY A 34 0.29 9.75 1.62
CA GLY A 34 1.00 10.05 0.36
C GLY A 34 2.24 9.18 0.11
N LEU A 35 2.26 7.99 0.71
CA LEU A 35 3.36 7.01 0.60
C LEU A 35 3.07 5.90 -0.44
N LEU A 36 1.93 5.96 -1.12
CA LEU A 36 1.51 5.06 -2.18
C LEU A 36 1.39 5.79 -3.51
#